data_AF-A0A7X6VRU9-F1
#
_entry.id   AF-A0A7X6VRU9-F1
#
_cell.length_a   1.000
_cell.length_b   1.000
_cell.length_c   1.000
_cell.angle_alpha   90.00
_cell.angle_beta   90.00
_cell.angle_gamma   90.00
#
_symmetry.space_group_name_H-M   'P 1'
#
loop_
_entity.id
_entity.type
_entity.pdbx_description
1 polymer ?
#
loop_
_entity_poly.entity_id
_entity_poly.type
_entity_poly.pdbx_seq_one_letter_code
_entity_poly.pdbx_strand_id
1 'polypeptide(L)'
;MIYASRFLRYEPDDLMQGPDVLEIQELLKNAGYKVGQIDGTFGLNTEQAVIKFQSDHQILADGIVGPNTWNLLNFYASSNQRISQAKLPRIHVDVDKRRLTFYNTDGTSKTYKVAVGRRSNPTPLGNWVITQKALNPGGPFGARWMRLSVPWGGYGIHGTNNPSSIGKAVSHGCIRLYNEDVIEIYDLTPIGTPVTIVGSGYSARPLRLGDSGKDVVQVQKMLKKLKYYKYKVDGQYGVKTEAAVKKFQGDKGLVVDGIVGPDTYEALYKAYDKANKSSQP
;
A
#
# COMPACT_ATOMS: atom_id res chain seq x y z
N MET A 1 -16.77 13.82 -9.49
CA MET A 1 -16.99 12.37 -9.62
C MET A 1 -16.43 11.72 -8.37
N ILE A 2 -17.32 11.26 -7.49
CA ILE A 2 -16.98 10.66 -6.19
C ILE A 2 -17.15 9.15 -6.39
N TYR A 3 -16.06 8.40 -6.49
CA TYR A 3 -16.14 6.96 -6.76
C TYR A 3 -15.63 6.13 -5.58
N ALA A 4 -16.57 5.31 -5.09
CA ALA A 4 -16.50 4.18 -4.17
C ALA A 4 -15.54 4.30 -2.97
N SER A 5 -16.11 4.62 -1.81
CA SER A 5 -15.46 4.67 -0.50
C SER A 5 -15.82 3.49 0.41
N ARG A 6 -16.59 2.50 -0.07
CA ARG A 6 -17.12 1.37 0.70
C ARG A 6 -17.21 0.07 -0.12
N PHE A 7 -17.23 -1.07 0.56
CA PHE A 7 -17.56 -2.37 -0.05
C PHE A 7 -19.04 -2.40 -0.43
N LEU A 8 -19.34 -2.75 -1.68
CA LEU A 8 -20.73 -2.90 -2.12
C LEU A 8 -21.14 -4.37 -2.04
N ARG A 9 -22.35 -4.63 -1.56
CA ARG A 9 -22.90 -5.98 -1.43
C ARG A 9 -24.41 -5.88 -1.29
N TYR A 10 -25.08 -7.01 -1.50
CA TYR A 10 -26.50 -7.11 -1.21
C TYR A 10 -26.71 -7.19 0.30
N GLU A 11 -27.66 -6.41 0.79
CA GLU A 11 -28.10 -6.38 2.18
C GLU A 11 -29.64 -6.36 2.15
N PRO A 12 -30.33 -7.48 2.43
CA PRO A 12 -31.78 -7.61 2.19
C PRO A 12 -32.62 -6.55 2.89
N ASP A 13 -32.19 -6.11 4.07
CA ASP A 13 -32.90 -5.17 4.93
C ASP A 13 -32.48 -3.70 4.71
N ASP A 14 -31.38 -3.45 3.99
CA ASP A 14 -30.86 -2.10 3.72
C ASP A 14 -30.04 -2.08 2.42
N LEU A 15 -30.75 -2.11 1.29
CA LEU A 15 -30.11 -2.16 -0.03
C LEU A 15 -29.18 -0.97 -0.22
N MET A 16 -27.92 -1.27 -0.52
CA MET A 16 -26.93 -0.25 -0.79
C MET A 16 -27.33 0.55 -2.03
N GLN A 17 -27.43 1.86 -1.87
CA GLN A 17 -27.76 2.78 -2.96
C GLN A 17 -26.67 3.82 -3.16
N GLY A 18 -26.48 4.28 -4.39
CA GLY A 18 -25.63 5.42 -4.69
C GLY A 18 -24.97 5.40 -6.08
N PRO A 19 -24.25 6.48 -6.43
CA PRO A 19 -23.51 6.57 -7.68
C PRO A 19 -22.43 5.50 -7.84
N ASP A 20 -21.87 4.99 -6.74
CA ASP A 20 -20.90 3.89 -6.73
C ASP A 20 -21.55 2.57 -7.16
N VAL A 21 -22.78 2.31 -6.74
CA VAL A 21 -23.57 1.16 -7.20
C VAL A 21 -23.97 1.30 -8.66
N LEU A 22 -24.36 2.51 -9.08
CA LEU A 22 -24.68 2.78 -10.48
C LEU A 22 -23.48 2.48 -11.38
N GLU A 23 -22.29 2.91 -10.97
CA GLU A 23 -21.04 2.66 -11.69
C GLU A 23 -20.74 1.16 -11.81
N ILE A 24 -20.86 0.36 -10.74
CA ILE A 24 -20.59 -1.09 -10.89
C ILE A 24 -21.61 -1.78 -11.77
N GLN A 25 -22.88 -1.35 -11.73
CA GLN A 25 -23.92 -1.87 -12.62
C GLN A 25 -23.56 -1.56 -14.09
N GLU A 26 -23.08 -0.35 -14.39
CA GLU A 26 -22.61 0.01 -15.74
C GLU A 26 -21.37 -0.79 -16.15
N LEU A 27 -20.35 -0.91 -15.28
CA LEU A 27 -19.13 -1.65 -15.56
C LEU A 27 -19.40 -3.13 -15.82
N LEU A 28 -20.22 -3.77 -14.99
CA LEU A 28 -20.62 -5.17 -15.15
C LEU A 28 -21.43 -5.38 -16.43
N LYS A 29 -22.38 -4.49 -16.74
CA LYS A 29 -23.13 -4.53 -18.01
C LYS A 29 -22.20 -4.43 -19.21
N ASN A 30 -21.27 -3.47 -19.19
CA ASN A 30 -20.27 -3.28 -20.25
C ASN A 30 -19.31 -4.47 -20.35
N ALA A 31 -19.06 -5.15 -19.23
CA ALA A 31 -18.30 -6.38 -19.19
C ALA A 31 -19.08 -7.62 -19.67
N GLY A 32 -20.36 -7.46 -20.05
CA GLY A 32 -21.21 -8.52 -20.59
C GLY A 32 -22.07 -9.26 -19.54
N TYR A 33 -22.10 -8.78 -18.30
CA TYR A 33 -22.85 -9.41 -17.21
C TYR A 33 -24.26 -8.80 -17.07
N LYS A 34 -25.24 -9.65 -16.75
CA LYS A 34 -26.64 -9.23 -16.61
C LYS A 34 -26.90 -8.69 -15.20
N VAL A 35 -26.89 -7.36 -15.05
CA VAL A 35 -27.08 -6.67 -13.76
C VAL A 35 -28.54 -6.33 -13.42
N GLY A 36 -29.47 -6.50 -14.36
CA GLY A 36 -30.86 -6.02 -14.20
C GLY A 36 -30.99 -4.52 -14.53
N GLN A 37 -31.77 -3.78 -13.73
CA GLN A 37 -31.88 -2.32 -13.90
C GLN A 37 -30.59 -1.63 -13.43
N ILE A 38 -30.19 -0.57 -14.13
CA ILE A 38 -29.08 0.30 -13.73
C ILE A 38 -29.73 1.51 -13.03
N ASP A 39 -30.03 1.33 -11.75
CA ASP A 39 -30.82 2.25 -10.93
C ASP A 39 -30.03 2.78 -9.72
N GLY A 40 -28.77 2.37 -9.58
CA GLY A 40 -27.93 2.72 -8.45
C GLY A 40 -28.32 2.01 -7.16
N THR A 41 -29.10 0.92 -7.23
CA THR A 41 -29.50 0.09 -6.09
C THR A 41 -28.90 -1.32 -6.19
N PHE A 42 -28.19 -1.75 -5.15
CA PHE A 42 -27.47 -3.02 -5.16
C PHE A 42 -28.43 -4.15 -4.77
N GLY A 43 -29.28 -4.56 -5.71
CA GLY A 43 -30.20 -5.68 -5.56
C GLY A 43 -29.61 -7.05 -5.92
N LEU A 44 -30.43 -8.10 -5.79
CA LEU A 44 -30.05 -9.50 -6.09
C LEU A 44 -29.47 -9.69 -7.50
N ASN A 45 -29.99 -8.99 -8.51
CA ASN A 45 -29.46 -9.08 -9.87
C ASN A 45 -28.03 -8.52 -9.98
N THR A 46 -27.77 -7.42 -9.29
CA THR A 46 -26.44 -6.81 -9.20
C THR A 46 -25.47 -7.76 -8.48
N GLU A 47 -25.89 -8.36 -7.36
CA GLU A 47 -25.09 -9.35 -6.63
C GLU A 47 -24.75 -10.58 -7.49
N GLN A 48 -25.74 -11.17 -8.16
CA GLN A 48 -25.52 -12.32 -9.03
C GLN A 48 -24.55 -12.00 -10.18
N ALA A 49 -24.64 -10.79 -10.74
CA ALA A 49 -23.68 -10.32 -11.74
C ALA A 49 -22.26 -10.20 -11.16
N VAL A 50 -22.13 -9.70 -9.92
CA VAL A 50 -20.84 -9.60 -9.22
C VAL A 50 -20.25 -10.99 -8.96
N ILE A 51 -21.03 -11.92 -8.40
CA ILE A 51 -20.60 -13.31 -8.14
C ILE A 51 -20.13 -13.96 -9.44
N LYS A 52 -20.92 -13.80 -10.52
CA LYS A 52 -20.57 -14.37 -11.81
C LYS A 52 -19.29 -13.76 -12.37
N PHE A 53 -19.13 -12.45 -12.30
CA PHE A 53 -17.91 -11.77 -12.71
C PHE A 53 -16.69 -12.25 -11.92
N GLN A 54 -16.82 -12.37 -10.59
CA GLN A 54 -15.75 -12.84 -9.72
C GLN A 54 -15.35 -14.29 -10.07
N SER A 55 -16.33 -15.17 -10.27
CA SER A 55 -16.13 -16.57 -10.66
C SER A 55 -15.44 -16.69 -12.03
N ASP A 56 -15.93 -15.97 -13.04
CA ASP A 56 -15.40 -16.03 -14.41
C ASP A 56 -13.94 -15.55 -14.47
N HIS A 57 -13.52 -14.68 -13.55
CA HIS A 57 -12.14 -14.18 -13.46
C HIS A 57 -11.31 -14.80 -12.33
N GLN A 58 -11.76 -15.93 -11.76
CA GLN A 58 -10.99 -16.73 -10.80
C GLN A 58 -10.56 -15.95 -9.55
N ILE A 59 -11.38 -15.00 -9.10
CA ILE A 59 -11.26 -14.35 -7.78
C ILE A 59 -12.32 -14.91 -6.83
N LEU A 60 -12.23 -14.58 -5.54
CA LEU A 60 -13.23 -15.01 -4.55
C LEU A 60 -14.62 -14.54 -4.97
N ALA A 61 -15.54 -15.48 -5.21
CA ALA A 61 -16.90 -15.23 -5.66
C ALA A 61 -17.87 -15.09 -4.47
N ASP A 62 -17.68 -14.03 -3.70
CA ASP A 62 -18.43 -13.74 -2.47
C ASP A 62 -19.59 -12.74 -2.65
N GLY A 63 -19.78 -12.20 -3.86
CA GLY A 63 -20.82 -11.21 -4.14
C GLY A 63 -20.51 -9.81 -3.62
N ILE A 64 -19.35 -9.62 -2.99
CA ILE A 64 -18.92 -8.35 -2.43
C ILE A 64 -18.03 -7.64 -3.46
N VAL A 65 -18.45 -6.46 -3.91
CA VAL A 65 -17.58 -5.56 -4.69
C VAL A 65 -16.59 -4.89 -3.75
N GLY A 66 -15.55 -5.67 -3.46
CA GLY A 66 -14.36 -5.19 -2.81
C GLY A 66 -13.29 -4.70 -3.80
N PRO A 67 -12.15 -4.28 -3.27
CA PRO A 67 -10.92 -3.91 -3.98
C PRO A 67 -10.58 -4.73 -5.23
N ASN A 68 -10.59 -6.06 -5.11
CA ASN A 68 -10.18 -6.96 -6.18
C ASN A 68 -11.20 -6.93 -7.32
N THR A 69 -12.49 -6.94 -6.98
CA THR A 69 -13.60 -6.83 -7.93
C THR A 69 -13.61 -5.47 -8.62
N TRP A 70 -13.45 -4.38 -7.86
CA TRP A 70 -13.35 -3.01 -8.40
C TRP A 70 -12.20 -2.85 -9.39
N ASN A 71 -10.99 -3.28 -9.00
CA ASN A 71 -9.81 -3.19 -9.86
C ASN A 71 -10.00 -3.97 -11.16
N LEU A 72 -10.59 -5.16 -11.08
CA LEU A 72 -10.76 -6.02 -12.22
C LEU A 72 -11.87 -5.52 -13.16
N LEU A 73 -12.97 -4.99 -12.62
CA LEU A 73 -14.01 -4.33 -13.42
C LEU A 73 -13.45 -3.11 -14.15
N ASN A 74 -12.67 -2.28 -13.46
CA ASN A 74 -12.02 -1.12 -14.07
C ASN A 74 -10.99 -1.53 -15.14
N PHE A 75 -10.20 -2.57 -14.88
CA PHE A 75 -9.28 -3.12 -15.86
C PHE A 75 -10.02 -3.64 -17.10
N TYR A 76 -11.10 -4.42 -16.92
CA TYR A 76 -11.88 -4.99 -18.00
C TYR A 76 -12.61 -3.91 -18.83
N ALA A 77 -13.18 -2.90 -18.17
CA ALA A 77 -13.77 -1.74 -18.84
C ALA A 77 -12.72 -0.94 -19.62
N SER A 78 -11.50 -0.81 -19.09
CA SER A 78 -10.39 -0.15 -19.78
C SER A 78 -9.83 -0.93 -20.97
N SER A 79 -10.01 -2.27 -21.01
CA SER A 79 -9.54 -3.11 -22.12
C SER A 79 -10.55 -3.26 -23.26
N ASN A 80 -11.86 -3.17 -22.99
CA ASN A 80 -12.93 -3.44 -23.98
C ASN A 80 -13.56 -2.21 -24.62
N GLN A 81 -13.18 -1.01 -24.20
CA GLN A 81 -13.43 0.23 -24.93
C GLN A 81 -12.11 0.96 -25.10
N ARG A 82 -11.86 1.53 -26.28
CA ARG A 82 -10.95 2.69 -26.41
C ARG A 82 -11.58 3.89 -25.68
N ILE A 83 -11.82 3.78 -24.37
CA ILE A 83 -11.93 4.96 -23.54
C ILE A 83 -10.52 5.54 -23.51
N SER A 84 -10.44 6.84 -23.72
CA SER A 84 -9.24 7.62 -23.51
C SER A 84 -8.54 7.22 -22.21
N GLN A 85 -7.25 7.50 -22.13
CA GLN A 85 -6.50 7.57 -20.89
C GLN A 85 -7.30 8.38 -19.84
N ALA A 86 -8.23 7.77 -19.11
CA ALA A 86 -8.93 8.43 -18.01
C ALA A 86 -7.83 8.64 -16.98
N LYS A 87 -7.29 9.86 -17.01
CA LYS A 87 -6.07 10.22 -16.30
C LYS A 87 -6.39 10.12 -14.83
N LEU A 88 -5.99 9.02 -14.19
CA LEU A 88 -6.13 8.89 -12.75
C LEU A 88 -5.31 9.98 -12.07
N PRO A 89 -5.78 10.48 -10.90
CA PRO A 89 -4.91 11.26 -10.05
C PRO A 89 -3.75 10.38 -9.59
N ARG A 90 -2.67 11.00 -9.14
CA ARG A 90 -1.49 10.28 -8.65
C ARG A 90 -1.03 10.88 -7.33
N ILE A 91 -0.53 10.03 -6.45
CA ILE A 91 0.04 10.43 -5.18
C ILE A 91 1.54 10.20 -5.23
N HIS A 92 2.31 11.21 -4.83
CA HIS A 92 3.74 11.12 -4.63
C HIS A 92 4.08 11.38 -3.16
N VAL A 93 4.84 10.50 -2.53
CA VAL A 93 5.28 10.65 -1.15
C VAL A 93 6.80 10.71 -1.11
N ASP A 94 7.34 11.80 -0.56
CA ASP A 94 8.76 11.96 -0.26
C ASP A 94 8.96 11.80 1.25
N VAL A 95 9.49 10.64 1.66
CA VAL A 95 9.63 10.30 3.08
C VAL A 95 10.71 11.11 3.78
N ASP A 96 11.72 11.59 3.05
CA ASP A 96 12.78 12.43 3.60
C ASP A 96 12.28 13.84 3.85
N LYS A 97 11.43 14.37 2.96
CA LYS A 97 10.82 15.70 3.12
C LYS A 97 9.58 15.67 3.99
N ARG A 98 9.03 14.48 4.28
CA ARG A 98 7.77 14.28 5.01
C ARG A 98 6.62 15.02 4.31
N ARG A 99 6.55 14.84 2.99
CA ARG A 99 5.56 15.46 2.11
C ARG A 99 4.82 14.43 1.30
N LEU A 100 3.52 14.64 1.13
CA LEU A 100 2.69 13.96 0.16
C LEU A 100 2.18 15.01 -0.83
N THR A 101 2.42 14.79 -2.12
CA THR A 101 1.87 15.62 -3.20
C THR A 101 0.80 14.83 -3.93
N PHE A 102 -0.43 15.34 -3.91
CA PHE A 102 -1.54 14.84 -4.70
C PHE A 102 -1.58 15.60 -6.02
N TYR A 103 -1.56 14.89 -7.14
CA TYR A 103 -1.73 15.46 -8.48
C TYR A 103 -3.09 15.04 -9.02
N ASN A 104 -3.94 16.02 -9.30
CA ASN A 104 -5.28 15.80 -9.79
C ASN A 104 -5.30 15.59 -11.32
N THR A 105 -6.43 15.12 -11.82
CA THR A 105 -6.61 14.76 -13.24
C THR A 105 -6.57 16.00 -14.14
N ASP A 106 -7.09 17.12 -13.64
CA ASP A 106 -7.07 18.46 -14.27
C ASP A 106 -5.65 19.09 -14.36
N GLY A 107 -4.64 18.45 -13.78
CA GLY A 107 -3.25 18.93 -13.78
C GLY A 107 -2.86 19.78 -12.58
N THR A 108 -3.81 20.12 -11.69
CA THR A 108 -3.50 20.79 -10.42
C THR A 108 -2.78 19.83 -9.47
N SER A 109 -2.04 20.39 -8.50
CA SER A 109 -1.43 19.58 -7.45
C SER A 109 -1.41 20.33 -6.13
N LYS A 110 -1.47 19.57 -5.03
CA LYS A 110 -1.40 20.11 -3.67
C LYS A 110 -0.49 19.25 -2.82
N THR A 111 0.27 19.89 -1.94
CA THR A 111 1.28 19.22 -1.11
C THR A 111 0.94 19.36 0.37
N TYR A 112 0.87 18.22 1.04
CA TYR A 112 0.51 18.07 2.44
C TYR A 112 1.71 17.66 3.27
N LYS A 113 1.74 18.08 4.53
CA LYS A 113 2.73 17.62 5.51
C LYS A 113 2.27 16.26 6.05
N VAL A 114 3.17 15.29 6.15
CA VAL A 114 2.81 13.93 6.58
C VAL A 114 3.71 13.42 7.70
N ALA A 115 3.20 12.50 8.52
CA ALA A 115 4.07 11.61 9.31
C ALA A 115 4.35 10.34 8.51
N VAL A 116 5.56 9.81 8.65
CA VAL A 116 5.99 8.58 7.98
C VAL A 116 6.50 7.56 8.98
N GLY A 117 6.82 6.37 8.49
CA GLY A 117 7.41 5.30 9.28
C GLY A 117 8.70 5.72 9.94
N ARG A 118 8.88 5.33 11.21
CA ARG A 118 10.18 5.47 11.90
C ARG A 118 11.24 4.60 11.22
N ARG A 119 12.52 4.86 11.49
CA ARG A 119 13.63 4.08 10.88
C ARG A 119 13.49 2.57 11.10
N SER A 120 12.98 2.14 12.26
CA SER A 120 12.77 0.72 12.55
C SER A 120 11.53 0.12 11.90
N ASN A 121 10.55 0.94 11.48
CA ASN A 121 9.35 0.50 10.76
C ASN A 121 9.08 1.47 9.59
N PRO A 122 9.94 1.45 8.56
CA PRO A 122 9.94 2.47 7.53
C PRO A 122 8.70 2.39 6.64
N THR A 123 8.33 3.53 6.06
CA THR A 123 7.33 3.55 4.99
C THR A 123 7.88 2.86 3.74
N PRO A 124 7.11 1.97 3.08
CA PRO A 124 7.59 1.19 1.95
C PRO A 124 7.85 2.04 0.72
N LEU A 125 9.12 2.24 0.39
CA LEU A 125 9.51 2.82 -0.89
C LEU A 125 9.07 1.93 -2.06
N GLY A 126 8.72 2.54 -3.18
CA GLY A 126 8.29 1.85 -4.39
C GLY A 126 7.06 2.46 -5.03
N ASN A 127 6.50 1.74 -5.99
CA ASN A 127 5.25 2.10 -6.67
C ASN A 127 4.16 1.16 -6.18
N TRP A 128 3.07 1.74 -5.69
CA TRP A 128 1.92 1.06 -5.12
C TRP A 128 0.64 1.59 -5.76
N VAL A 129 -0.49 0.95 -5.47
CA VAL A 129 -1.82 1.48 -5.79
C VAL A 129 -2.69 1.49 -4.55
N ILE A 130 -3.69 2.38 -4.51
CA ILE A 130 -4.75 2.31 -3.51
C ILE A 130 -5.60 1.08 -3.81
N THR A 131 -5.70 0.19 -2.84
CA THR A 131 -6.47 -1.06 -2.96
C THR A 131 -7.79 -0.96 -2.21
N GLN A 132 -7.80 -0.39 -1.02
CA GLN A 132 -9.01 -0.34 -0.19
C GLN A 132 -9.14 1.03 0.45
N LYS A 133 -10.37 1.40 0.82
CA LYS A 133 -10.69 2.67 1.45
C LYS A 133 -11.68 2.43 2.60
N ALA A 134 -11.54 3.17 3.68
CA ALA A 134 -12.46 3.13 4.81
C ALA A 134 -12.83 4.56 5.26
N LEU A 135 -14.13 4.79 5.41
CA LEU A 135 -14.72 5.99 5.96
C LEU A 135 -14.78 5.89 7.48
N ASN A 136 -14.27 6.90 8.20
CA ASN A 136 -14.31 6.99 9.66
C ASN A 136 -13.79 5.74 10.41
N PRO A 137 -12.58 5.22 10.10
CA PRO A 137 -12.02 4.06 10.79
C PRO A 137 -11.75 4.32 12.28
N GLY A 138 -11.66 5.59 12.69
CA GLY A 138 -11.47 5.98 14.09
C GLY A 138 -10.09 5.59 14.64
N GLY A 139 -9.94 5.77 15.96
CA GLY A 139 -8.72 5.42 16.69
C GLY A 139 -7.45 6.00 16.03
N PRO A 140 -6.35 5.22 15.90
CA PRO A 140 -5.10 5.71 15.34
C PRO A 140 -5.18 6.05 13.85
N PHE A 141 -6.24 5.64 13.15
CA PHE A 141 -6.43 5.85 11.71
C PHE A 141 -7.20 7.13 11.38
N GLY A 142 -7.84 7.76 12.37
CA GLY A 142 -8.52 9.03 12.21
C GLY A 142 -9.73 8.98 11.29
N ALA A 143 -9.91 10.02 10.48
CA ALA A 143 -11.12 10.23 9.70
C ALA A 143 -11.24 9.36 8.43
N ARG A 144 -10.12 9.00 7.81
CA ARG A 144 -10.10 8.21 6.56
C ARG A 144 -8.89 7.29 6.53
N TRP A 145 -9.02 6.15 5.85
CA TRP A 145 -7.91 5.23 5.62
C TRP A 145 -7.93 4.72 4.18
N MET A 146 -6.76 4.65 3.55
CA MET A 146 -6.56 4.15 2.19
C MET A 146 -5.40 3.15 2.18
N ARG A 147 -5.68 1.87 1.88
CA ARG A 147 -4.71 0.78 1.90
C ARG A 147 -3.83 0.79 0.65
N LEU A 148 -2.52 0.66 0.82
CA LEU A 148 -1.56 0.46 -0.26
C LEU A 148 -1.48 -1.01 -0.67
N SER A 149 -1.15 -1.27 -1.94
CA SER A 149 -0.94 -2.62 -2.51
C SER A 149 0.35 -3.32 -2.05
N VAL A 150 0.74 -3.11 -0.79
CA VAL A 150 1.96 -3.69 -0.22
C VAL A 150 1.64 -5.12 0.26
N PRO A 151 2.24 -6.16 -0.35
CA PRO A 151 1.79 -7.55 -0.12
C PRO A 151 2.19 -8.10 1.24
N TRP A 152 3.15 -7.49 1.93
CA TRP A 152 3.68 -7.97 3.21
C TRP A 152 3.17 -7.22 4.45
N GLY A 153 2.19 -6.31 4.32
CA GLY A 153 1.64 -5.63 5.49
C GLY A 153 0.48 -4.67 5.22
N GLY A 154 -0.20 -4.26 6.30
CA GLY A 154 -1.32 -3.32 6.29
C GLY A 154 -0.89 -1.86 6.19
N TYR A 155 -0.09 -1.51 5.16
CA TYR A 155 0.36 -0.14 4.95
C TYR A 155 -0.75 0.70 4.32
N GLY A 156 -0.86 1.96 4.73
CA GLY A 156 -1.88 2.86 4.21
C GLY A 156 -1.55 4.33 4.39
N ILE A 157 -2.33 5.15 3.70
CA ILE A 157 -2.43 6.60 3.85
C ILE A 157 -3.68 6.87 4.68
N HIS A 158 -3.55 7.54 5.82
CA HIS A 158 -4.69 7.72 6.71
C HIS A 158 -4.61 9.00 7.55
N GLY A 159 -5.71 9.36 8.21
CA GLY A 159 -5.76 10.47 9.18
C GLY A 159 -5.00 10.15 10.47
N THR A 160 -5.20 10.88 11.55
CA THR A 160 -4.55 10.54 12.83
C THR A 160 -5.32 11.12 14.00
N ASN A 161 -5.36 10.41 15.13
CA ASN A 161 -5.78 10.96 16.41
C ASN A 161 -4.64 11.66 17.16
N ASN A 162 -3.42 11.67 16.60
CA ASN A 162 -2.28 12.38 17.13
C ASN A 162 -1.72 13.38 16.09
N PRO A 163 -2.33 14.58 15.95
CA PRO A 163 -1.90 15.60 14.99
C PRO A 163 -0.45 16.06 15.20
N SER A 164 0.06 15.99 16.44
CA SER A 164 1.44 16.36 16.77
C SER A 164 2.51 15.43 16.14
N SER A 165 2.09 14.28 15.61
CA SER A 165 2.94 13.35 14.87
C SER A 165 3.27 13.82 13.45
N ILE A 166 2.46 14.71 12.88
CA ILE A 166 2.61 15.15 11.49
C ILE A 166 3.91 15.93 11.28
N GLY A 167 4.67 15.55 10.26
CA GLY A 167 6.02 16.04 10.01
C GLY A 167 7.14 15.31 10.74
N LYS A 168 6.88 14.10 11.27
CA LYS A 168 7.89 13.28 11.96
C LYS A 168 7.92 11.86 11.39
N ALA A 169 9.04 11.18 11.56
CA ALA A 169 9.20 9.75 11.24
C ALA A 169 8.91 8.91 12.50
N VAL A 170 7.63 8.66 12.78
CA VAL A 170 7.16 8.10 14.06
C VAL A 170 6.11 7.00 13.91
N SER A 171 5.57 6.78 12.71
CA SER A 171 4.56 5.74 12.49
C SER A 171 5.19 4.35 12.42
N HIS A 172 4.34 3.32 12.36
CA HIS A 172 4.74 1.93 12.10
C HIS A 172 4.81 1.61 10.60
N GLY A 173 5.02 2.62 9.75
CA GLY A 173 5.16 2.48 8.29
C GLY A 173 4.07 3.20 7.49
N CYS A 174 2.88 3.41 8.07
CA CYS A 174 1.81 4.16 7.41
C CYS A 174 2.15 5.65 7.23
N ILE A 175 1.55 6.26 6.21
CA ILE A 175 1.61 7.70 5.97
C ILE A 175 0.42 8.34 6.69
N ARG A 176 0.69 9.22 7.66
CA ARG A 176 -0.35 9.93 8.41
C ARG A 176 -0.51 11.35 7.89
N LEU A 177 -1.75 11.79 7.74
CA LEU A 177 -2.14 13.16 7.44
C LEU A 177 -2.95 13.74 8.60
N TYR A 178 -3.09 15.06 8.62
CA TYR A 178 -4.17 15.69 9.38
C TYR A 178 -5.53 15.16 8.89
N ASN A 179 -6.54 15.15 9.76
CA ASN A 179 -7.84 14.58 9.40
C ASN A 179 -8.51 15.41 8.29
N GLU A 180 -8.33 16.73 8.32
CA GLU A 180 -8.85 17.66 7.34
C GLU A 180 -8.22 17.39 5.96
N ASP A 181 -6.90 17.22 5.92
CA ASP A 181 -6.15 16.91 4.69
C ASP A 181 -6.52 15.53 4.10
N VAL A 182 -6.66 14.49 4.95
CA VAL A 182 -7.01 13.16 4.45
C VAL A 182 -8.45 13.10 3.94
N ILE A 183 -9.38 13.84 4.56
CA ILE A 183 -10.76 13.93 4.08
C ILE A 183 -10.78 14.50 2.66
N GLU A 184 -10.03 15.58 2.41
CA GLU A 184 -9.94 16.22 1.10
C GLU A 184 -9.43 15.27 0.02
N ILE A 185 -8.27 14.63 0.23
CA ILE A 185 -7.70 13.76 -0.79
C ILE A 185 -8.46 12.43 -0.94
N TYR A 186 -9.17 11.98 0.09
CA TYR A 186 -9.86 10.69 0.06
C TYR A 186 -10.95 10.64 -1.01
N ASP A 187 -11.76 11.69 -1.13
CA ASP A 187 -12.83 11.74 -2.13
C ASP A 187 -12.27 11.89 -3.56
N LEU A 188 -11.07 12.47 -3.68
CA LEU A 188 -10.35 12.64 -4.94
C LEU A 188 -9.49 11.44 -5.32
N THR A 189 -9.36 10.41 -4.46
CA THR A 189 -8.48 9.26 -4.69
C THR A 189 -9.31 7.99 -4.95
N PRO A 190 -9.65 7.66 -6.22
CA PRO A 190 -10.24 6.37 -6.56
C PRO A 190 -9.37 5.18 -6.14
N ILE A 191 -10.00 4.02 -5.95
CA ILE A 191 -9.26 2.75 -5.92
C ILE A 191 -8.52 2.59 -7.26
N GLY A 192 -7.28 2.08 -7.20
CA GLY A 192 -6.38 2.00 -8.34
C GLY A 192 -5.48 3.22 -8.52
N THR A 193 -5.69 4.32 -7.78
CA THR A 193 -4.80 5.49 -7.85
C THR A 193 -3.35 5.09 -7.56
N PRO A 194 -2.40 5.39 -8.48
CA PRO A 194 -0.99 5.11 -8.27
C PRO A 194 -0.40 5.98 -7.16
N VAL A 195 0.42 5.35 -6.32
CA VAL A 195 1.15 5.96 -5.22
C VAL A 195 2.64 5.64 -5.38
N THR A 196 3.45 6.66 -5.63
CA THR A 196 4.91 6.53 -5.70
C THR A 196 5.53 7.04 -4.40
N ILE A 197 6.28 6.19 -3.70
CA ILE A 197 6.94 6.53 -2.43
C ILE A 197 8.46 6.50 -2.63
N VAL A 198 9.12 7.63 -2.36
CA VAL A 198 10.55 7.85 -2.58
C VAL A 198 11.24 8.41 -1.33
N GLY A 199 12.57 8.32 -1.29
CA GLY A 199 13.42 8.94 -0.28
C GLY A 199 14.73 8.17 -0.04
N SER A 200 15.49 8.62 0.94
CA SER A 200 16.79 8.13 1.40
C SER A 200 16.56 7.18 2.58
N GLY A 201 15.82 6.08 2.33
CA GLY A 201 15.37 5.16 3.36
C GLY A 201 15.18 3.75 2.82
N TYR A 202 15.31 2.76 3.69
CA TYR A 202 15.49 1.35 3.35
C TYR A 202 14.24 0.70 2.77
N SER A 203 14.41 -0.26 1.85
CA SER A 203 13.30 -1.07 1.34
C SER A 203 12.58 -1.76 2.49
N ALA A 204 11.34 -1.35 2.72
CA ALA A 204 10.57 -1.71 3.91
C ALA A 204 9.95 -3.11 3.85
N ARG A 205 10.41 -3.96 2.93
CA ARG A 205 9.95 -5.34 2.88
C ARG A 205 10.86 -6.22 3.74
N PRO A 206 10.29 -7.10 4.58
CA PRO A 206 11.06 -8.17 5.19
C PRO A 206 11.79 -8.96 4.11
N LEU A 207 13.08 -9.21 4.29
CA LEU A 207 13.85 -10.04 3.36
C LEU A 207 14.04 -11.43 3.94
N ARG A 208 13.80 -12.44 3.13
CA ARG A 208 13.88 -13.87 3.47
C ARG A 208 14.40 -14.66 2.28
N LEU A 209 14.64 -15.95 2.51
CA LEU A 209 15.11 -16.88 1.49
C LEU A 209 14.26 -16.78 0.20
N GLY A 210 14.93 -16.59 -0.94
CA GLY A 210 14.32 -16.45 -2.27
C GLY A 210 14.13 -15.00 -2.74
N ASP A 211 14.23 -14.02 -1.83
CA ASP A 211 14.11 -12.60 -2.21
C ASP A 211 15.29 -12.11 -3.05
N SER A 212 15.04 -11.14 -3.93
CA SER A 212 16.11 -10.45 -4.67
C SER A 212 15.84 -8.95 -4.82
N GLY A 213 16.90 -8.16 -5.00
CA GLY A 213 16.76 -6.72 -5.23
C GLY A 213 17.88 -5.86 -4.64
N LYS A 214 17.77 -4.54 -4.88
CA LYS A 214 18.73 -3.53 -4.37
C LYS A 214 18.78 -3.48 -2.84
N ASP A 215 17.71 -3.92 -2.19
CA ASP A 215 17.58 -4.06 -0.74
C ASP A 215 18.33 -5.25 -0.18
N VAL A 216 18.25 -6.39 -0.85
CA VAL A 216 19.10 -7.55 -0.55
C VAL A 216 20.58 -7.17 -0.73
N VAL A 217 20.93 -6.45 -1.81
CA VAL A 217 22.29 -5.91 -2.02
C VAL A 217 22.73 -5.08 -0.80
N GLN A 218 21.85 -4.21 -0.31
CA GLN A 218 22.17 -3.33 0.81
C GLN A 218 22.39 -4.11 2.12
N VAL A 219 21.52 -5.07 2.42
CA VAL A 219 21.68 -5.98 3.57
C VAL A 219 22.98 -6.76 3.49
N GLN A 220 23.28 -7.36 2.34
CA GLN A 220 24.52 -8.10 2.12
C GLN A 220 25.76 -7.20 2.30
N LYS A 221 25.74 -5.95 1.82
CA LYS A 221 26.82 -4.98 2.04
C LYS A 221 27.04 -4.68 3.52
N MET A 222 25.97 -4.45 4.28
CA MET A 222 26.07 -4.19 5.73
C MET A 222 26.60 -5.40 6.49
N LEU A 223 26.02 -6.58 6.25
CA LEU A 223 26.50 -7.83 6.86
C LEU A 223 27.96 -8.09 6.51
N LYS A 224 28.40 -7.76 5.28
CA LYS A 224 29.79 -7.91 4.85
C LYS A 224 30.73 -6.95 5.58
N LYS A 225 30.35 -5.68 5.71
CA LYS A 225 31.11 -4.69 6.50
C LYS A 225 31.22 -5.12 7.97
N LEU A 226 30.14 -5.67 8.51
CA LEU A 226 30.05 -6.18 9.88
C LEU A 226 30.67 -7.58 10.08
N LYS A 227 31.29 -8.16 9.04
CA LYS A 227 31.98 -9.47 9.05
C LYS A 227 31.06 -10.69 9.24
N TYR A 228 29.75 -10.54 9.05
CA TYR A 228 28.79 -11.64 9.03
C TYR A 228 28.66 -12.30 7.65
N TYR A 229 28.98 -11.59 6.57
CA TYR A 229 28.83 -12.08 5.19
C TYR A 229 30.14 -12.02 4.41
N LYS A 230 30.71 -13.18 4.06
CA LYS A 230 32.01 -13.27 3.35
C LYS A 230 31.91 -13.40 1.83
N TYR A 231 30.71 -13.64 1.30
CA TYR A 231 30.49 -13.95 -0.12
C TYR A 231 30.38 -12.69 -1.00
N LYS A 232 30.24 -12.89 -2.31
CA LYS A 232 29.93 -11.81 -3.26
C LYS A 232 28.55 -11.23 -2.94
N VAL A 233 28.43 -9.91 -3.04
CA VAL A 233 27.14 -9.22 -2.99
C VAL A 233 26.50 -9.39 -4.38
N ASP A 234 25.46 -10.20 -4.46
CA ASP A 234 24.77 -10.57 -5.69
C ASP A 234 23.31 -10.11 -5.72
N GLY A 235 22.81 -9.57 -4.60
CA GLY A 235 21.43 -9.12 -4.49
C GLY A 235 20.42 -10.26 -4.43
N GLN A 236 20.86 -11.50 -4.17
CA GLN A 236 20.01 -12.66 -3.99
C GLN A 236 20.05 -13.12 -2.53
N TYR A 237 18.88 -13.24 -1.91
CA TYR A 237 18.74 -13.71 -0.56
C TYR A 237 18.71 -15.24 -0.58
N GLY A 238 19.89 -15.83 -0.82
CA GLY A 238 20.08 -17.28 -0.75
C GLY A 238 20.43 -17.76 0.65
N VAL A 239 20.64 -19.07 0.79
CA VAL A 239 21.02 -19.74 2.05
C VAL A 239 22.25 -19.10 2.72
N LYS A 240 23.16 -18.52 1.93
CA LYS A 240 24.34 -17.80 2.42
C LYS A 240 23.98 -16.49 3.11
N THR A 241 23.01 -15.75 2.59
CA THR A 241 22.52 -14.50 3.20
C THR A 241 21.70 -14.82 4.44
N GLU A 242 20.83 -15.82 4.37
CA GLU A 242 20.03 -16.29 5.51
C GLU A 242 20.93 -16.71 6.68
N ALA A 243 21.97 -17.52 6.43
CA ALA A 243 22.91 -17.93 7.48
C ALA A 243 23.64 -16.73 8.13
N ALA A 244 24.03 -15.73 7.34
CA ALA A 244 24.64 -14.52 7.86
C ALA A 244 23.68 -13.69 8.70
N VAL A 245 22.41 -13.62 8.31
CA VAL A 245 21.35 -12.94 9.07
C VAL A 245 21.05 -13.67 10.37
N LYS A 246 20.89 -15.00 10.35
CA LYS A 246 20.72 -15.80 11.58
C LYS A 246 21.86 -15.61 12.55
N LYS A 247 23.11 -15.63 12.06
CA LYS A 247 24.29 -15.36 12.89
C LYS A 247 24.24 -13.96 13.49
N PHE A 248 23.92 -12.95 12.68
CA PHE A 248 23.77 -11.57 13.15
C PHE A 248 22.68 -11.43 14.21
N GLN A 249 21.52 -12.04 14.01
CA GLN A 249 20.41 -12.04 14.95
C GLN A 249 20.82 -12.66 16.28
N GLY A 250 21.47 -13.82 16.26
CA GLY A 250 21.99 -14.48 17.47
C GLY A 250 22.95 -13.60 18.25
N ASP A 251 23.94 -13.01 17.57
CA ASP A 251 24.94 -12.12 18.19
C ASP A 251 24.34 -10.80 18.71
N LYS A 252 23.10 -10.46 18.32
CA LYS A 252 22.37 -9.27 18.76
C LYS A 252 21.22 -9.57 19.72
N GLY A 253 21.02 -10.82 20.11
CA GLY A 253 19.92 -11.23 20.98
C GLY A 253 18.53 -11.01 20.36
N LEU A 254 18.43 -11.10 19.04
CA LEU A 254 17.16 -11.03 18.30
C LEU A 254 16.57 -12.42 18.09
N VAL A 255 15.31 -12.48 17.66
CA VAL A 255 14.71 -13.72 17.14
C VAL A 255 15.53 -14.21 15.95
N VAL A 256 15.99 -15.47 16.00
CA VAL A 256 16.87 -16.08 14.99
C VAL A 256 16.04 -16.80 13.92
N ASP A 257 15.24 -16.04 13.18
CA ASP A 257 14.36 -16.56 12.13
C ASP A 257 14.98 -16.50 10.73
N GLY A 258 16.12 -15.82 10.56
CA GLY A 258 16.73 -15.59 9.24
C GLY A 258 15.93 -14.63 8.36
N ILE A 259 15.00 -13.87 8.93
CA ILE A 259 14.23 -12.85 8.24
C ILE A 259 14.80 -11.48 8.64
N VAL A 260 15.13 -10.67 7.65
CA VAL A 260 15.47 -9.26 7.88
C VAL A 260 14.18 -8.47 8.00
N GLY A 261 13.52 -8.64 9.15
CA GLY A 261 12.38 -7.83 9.58
C GLY A 261 12.81 -6.51 10.24
N PRO A 262 11.84 -5.73 10.72
CA PRO A 262 12.03 -4.45 11.41
C PRO A 262 13.19 -4.41 12.42
N ASP A 263 13.21 -5.34 13.37
CA ASP A 263 14.20 -5.37 14.46
C ASP A 263 15.60 -5.73 13.95
N THR A 264 15.67 -6.67 13.02
CA THR A 264 16.93 -7.06 12.35
C THR A 264 17.51 -5.89 11.55
N TYR A 265 16.67 -5.15 10.81
CA TYR A 265 17.08 -3.94 10.12
C TYR A 265 17.63 -2.89 11.09
N GLU A 266 16.91 -2.59 12.17
CA GLU A 266 17.34 -1.62 13.17
C GLU A 266 18.71 -1.97 13.76
N ALA A 267 18.89 -3.23 14.17
CA ALA A 267 20.15 -3.71 14.71
C ALA A 267 21.28 -3.62 13.66
N LEU A 268 21.03 -4.02 12.41
CA LEU A 268 22.01 -3.95 11.31
C LEU A 268 22.48 -2.52 11.11
N TYR A 269 21.56 -1.56 11.07
CA TYR A 269 21.87 -0.16 10.89
C TYR A 269 22.67 0.42 12.04
N LYS A 270 22.24 0.20 13.29
CA LYS A 270 22.99 0.66 14.47
C LYS A 270 24.41 0.11 14.48
N ALA A 271 24.57 -1.17 14.16
CA ALA A 271 25.89 -1.81 14.10
C ALA A 271 26.74 -1.22 12.95
N TYR A 272 26.15 -1.06 11.77
CA TYR A 272 26.83 -0.52 10.59
C TYR A 272 27.28 0.94 10.78
N ASP A 273 26.39 1.79 11.32
CA ASP A 273 26.69 3.19 11.63
C ASP A 273 27.83 3.30 12.65
N LYS A 274 27.82 2.46 13.70
CA LYS A 274 28.90 2.39 14.70
C LYS A 274 30.24 1.99 14.07
N ALA A 275 30.22 0.97 13.20
CA ALA A 275 31.42 0.52 12.49
C ALA A 275 32.00 1.56 11.53
N ASN A 276 31.17 2.44 10.97
CA ASN A 276 31.63 3.53 10.10
C ASN A 276 32.18 4.71 10.89
N LYS A 277 31.60 5.03 12.06
CA LYS A 277 32.12 6.09 12.94
C LYS A 277 33.48 5.73 13.57
N SER A 278 33.73 4.46 13.87
CA SER A 278 35.04 4.00 14.33
C SER A 278 36.09 3.89 13.21
N SER A 279 35.73 4.22 11.97
CA SER A 279 36.62 4.17 10.79
C SER A 279 37.07 5.56 10.32
N GLN A 280 36.66 6.64 10.99
CA GLN A 280 37.20 7.99 10.76
C GLN A 280 38.17 8.33 11.91
N PRO A 281 39.38 8.81 11.60
CA PRO A 281 40.35 9.23 12.61
C PRO A 281 39.86 10.40 13.46
#